data_AF-A0A554VQ87-F1
#
_entry.id   AF-A0A554VQ87-F1
#
_cell.length_a   1.000
_cell.length_b   1.000
_cell.length_c   1.000
_cell.angle_alpha   90.00
_cell.angle_beta   90.00
_cell.angle_gamma   90.00
#
_symmetry.space_group_name_H-M   'P 1'
#
loop_
_entity.id
_entity.type
_entity.pdbx_description
1 polymer ?
#
loop_
_entity_poly.entity_id
_entity_poly.type
_entity_poly.pdbx_seq_one_letter_code
_entity_poly.pdbx_strand_id
1 'polypeptide(L)'
;MTKDSKKGELKKKEGLNWQTEADAELNSSEWFGAIIRYFWHLGRKKFDTFYNQRELKKNAIIGWLLKVIMLIILIYLGYLYMNSI
;
A
#
# COMPACT_ATOMS: atom_id res chain seq x y z
N MET A 1 -1.04 47.63 6.87
CA MET A 1 -1.28 46.18 6.70
C MET A 1 0.02 45.51 6.25
N THR A 2 0.72 44.88 7.19
CA THR A 2 2.11 44.43 7.05
C THR A 2 2.18 43.05 6.38
N LYS A 3 3.24 42.86 5.57
CA LYS A 3 3.54 41.62 4.80
C LYS A 3 3.57 40.35 5.66
N ASP A 4 3.70 40.48 6.98
CA ASP A 4 3.69 39.36 7.93
C ASP A 4 2.33 38.64 8.00
N SER A 5 1.22 39.33 7.77
CA SER A 5 -0.11 38.71 7.71
C SER A 5 -0.22 37.73 6.52
N LYS A 6 0.34 38.08 5.36
CA LYS A 6 0.36 37.20 4.18
C LYS A 6 1.27 35.99 4.35
N LYS A 7 2.38 36.12 5.10
CA LYS A 7 3.34 35.04 5.33
C LYS A 7 2.80 33.99 6.32
N GLY A 8 1.96 34.42 7.28
CA GLY A 8 1.25 33.54 8.20
C GLY A 8 0.17 32.70 7.53
N GLU A 9 -0.57 33.26 6.57
CA GLU A 9 -1.62 32.53 5.85
C GLU A 9 -1.08 31.52 4.81
N LEU A 10 0.03 31.85 4.14
CA LEU A 10 0.71 30.94 3.22
C LEU A 10 1.27 29.69 3.94
N LYS A 11 1.88 29.86 5.13
CA LYS A 11 2.37 28.72 5.94
C LYS A 11 1.24 27.81 6.44
N LYS A 12 0.03 28.35 6.66
CA LYS A 12 -1.10 27.56 7.16
C LYS A 12 -1.74 26.68 6.06
N LYS A 13 -1.59 27.04 4.79
CA LYS A 13 -2.08 26.22 3.65
C LYS A 13 -1.13 25.09 3.24
N GLU A 14 0.17 25.21 3.50
CA GLU A 14 1.14 24.13 3.20
C GLU A 14 1.18 23.03 4.27
N GLY A 15 0.68 23.30 5.48
CA GLY A 15 0.70 22.36 6.61
C GLY A 15 -0.55 21.48 6.76
N LEU A 16 -1.53 21.62 5.86
CA LEU A 16 -2.80 20.87 5.87
C LEU A 16 -3.01 20.19 4.51
N ASN A 17 -1.99 19.49 4.02
CA ASN A 17 -2.18 18.48 3.00
C ASN A 17 -2.80 17.26 3.68
N TRP A 18 -4.11 17.31 3.87
CA TRP A 18 -4.88 16.14 4.27
C TRP A 18 -4.60 15.08 3.19
N GLN A 19 -3.95 13.97 3.57
CA GLN A 19 -3.82 12.84 2.66
C GLN A 19 -5.23 12.49 2.18
N THR A 20 -5.45 12.54 0.87
CA THR A 20 -6.71 12.07 0.30
C THR A 20 -6.85 10.60 0.66
N GLU A 21 -8.06 10.09 0.86
CA GLU A 21 -8.28 8.65 1.08
C GLU A 21 -7.63 7.81 -0.03
N ALA A 22 -7.62 8.33 -1.26
CA ALA A 22 -6.91 7.75 -2.39
C ALA A 22 -5.38 7.71 -2.18
N ASP A 23 -4.77 8.74 -1.60
CA ASP A 23 -3.33 8.78 -1.30
C ASP A 23 -2.99 7.84 -0.15
N ALA A 24 -3.86 7.72 0.85
CA ALA A 24 -3.72 6.78 1.95
C ALA A 24 -3.88 5.31 1.48
N GLU A 25 -4.82 5.06 0.57
CA GLU A 25 -5.00 3.75 -0.07
C GLU A 25 -3.81 3.39 -0.96
N LEU A 26 -3.28 4.36 -1.72
CA LEU A 26 -2.08 4.18 -2.53
C LEU A 26 -0.88 3.81 -1.65
N ASN A 27 -0.65 4.60 -0.60
CA ASN A 27 0.52 4.44 0.27
C ASN A 27 0.45 3.15 1.11
N SER A 28 -0.73 2.80 1.62
CA SER A 28 -0.94 1.51 2.32
C SER A 28 -0.78 0.32 1.36
N SER A 29 -1.30 0.42 0.14
CA SER A 29 -1.13 -0.62 -0.90
C SER A 29 0.35 -0.78 -1.31
N GLU A 30 1.10 0.31 -1.39
CA GLU A 30 2.55 0.30 -1.63
C GLU A 30 3.29 -0.43 -0.52
N TRP A 31 2.98 -0.11 0.73
CA TRP A 31 3.62 -0.67 1.90
C TRP A 31 3.32 -2.17 2.02
N PHE A 32 2.06 -2.58 1.82
CA PHE A 32 1.68 -3.99 1.81
C PHE A 32 2.35 -4.78 0.67
N GLY A 33 2.42 -4.21 -0.53
CA GLY A 33 3.10 -4.85 -1.67
C GLY A 33 4.61 -5.02 -1.46
N ALA A 34 5.26 -4.02 -0.85
CA ALA A 34 6.68 -4.08 -0.52
C ALA A 34 6.98 -5.12 0.57
N ILE A 35 6.16 -5.18 1.62
CA ILE A 35 6.28 -6.18 2.71
C ILE A 35 6.18 -7.60 2.14
N ILE A 36 5.15 -7.87 1.34
CA ILE A 36 4.93 -9.19 0.74
C ILE A 36 6.13 -9.63 -0.11
N ARG A 37 6.64 -8.75 -0.98
CA ARG A 37 7.80 -9.05 -1.83
C ARG A 37 9.09 -9.24 -1.05
N TYR A 38 9.27 -8.48 0.03
CA TYR A 38 10.43 -8.62 0.91
C TYR A 38 10.43 -9.99 1.60
N PHE A 39 9.28 -10.43 2.12
CA PHE A 39 9.12 -11.77 2.69
C PHE A 39 9.27 -12.88 1.66
N TRP A 40 8.76 -12.70 0.42
CA TRP A 40 8.95 -13.65 -0.67
C TRP A 40 10.44 -13.88 -1.01
N HIS A 41 11.25 -12.82 -0.93
CA HIS A 41 12.69 -12.92 -1.12
C HIS A 41 13.45 -13.35 0.15
N LEU A 42 12.75 -13.77 1.22
CA LEU A 42 13.33 -14.13 2.53
C LEU A 42 14.35 -13.10 3.04
N GLY A 43 14.08 -11.80 2.82
CA GLY A 43 14.99 -10.73 3.26
C GLY A 43 16.34 -10.68 2.54
N ARG A 44 16.55 -11.44 1.45
CA ARG A 44 17.80 -11.42 0.66
C ARG A 44 18.10 -10.08 -0.01
N LYS A 45 17.11 -9.18 -0.07
CA LYS A 45 17.23 -7.83 -0.62
C LYS A 45 16.65 -6.83 0.38
N LYS A 46 17.24 -5.64 0.47
CA LYS A 46 16.80 -4.57 1.38
C LYS A 46 15.39 -4.09 1.01
N PHE A 47 14.59 -3.70 2.00
CA PHE A 47 13.23 -3.21 1.82
C PHE A 47 13.14 -2.04 0.82
N ASP A 48 14.09 -1.10 0.87
CA ASP A 48 14.17 0.05 -0.05
C ASP A 48 14.33 -0.33 -1.52
N THR A 49 14.78 -1.57 -1.80
CA THR A 49 14.84 -2.08 -3.18
C THR A 49 13.44 -2.33 -3.76
N PHE A 50 12.46 -2.60 -2.89
CA PHE A 50 11.08 -2.87 -3.26
C PHE A 50 10.18 -1.64 -3.11
N TYR A 51 10.53 -0.72 -2.21
CA TYR A 51 9.83 0.55 -2.02
C TYR A 51 10.40 1.64 -2.95
N ASN A 52 10.14 1.51 -4.26
CA ASN A 52 10.56 2.47 -5.27
C ASN A 52 9.43 2.71 -6.30
N GLN A 53 9.25 3.97 -6.71
CA GLN A 53 8.26 4.42 -7.70
C GLN A 53 8.29 3.64 -9.03
N ARG A 54 9.44 3.08 -9.43
CA ARG A 54 9.54 2.22 -10.63
C ARG A 54 8.94 0.82 -10.46
N GLU A 55 8.92 0.29 -9.24
CA GLU A 55 8.42 -1.05 -8.94
C GLU A 55 6.97 -1.05 -8.46
N LEU A 56 6.41 0.13 -8.22
CA LEU A 56 5.07 0.40 -7.68
C LEU A 56 3.95 -0.31 -8.46
N LYS A 57 3.94 -0.22 -9.79
CA LYS A 57 2.97 -0.93 -10.65
C LYS A 57 3.10 -2.44 -10.53
N LYS A 58 4.33 -2.96 -10.47
CA LYS A 58 4.57 -4.40 -10.36
C LYS A 58 4.23 -4.90 -8.95
N ASN A 59 4.44 -4.08 -7.91
CA ASN A 59 4.04 -4.38 -6.53
C ASN A 59 2.52 -4.46 -6.41
N ALA A 60 1.80 -3.51 -7.02
CA ALA A 60 0.34 -3.49 -7.05
C ALA A 60 -0.24 -4.73 -7.74
N ILE A 61 0.30 -5.12 -8.91
CA ILE A 61 -0.14 -6.33 -9.64
C ILE A 61 0.07 -7.59 -8.79
N ILE A 62 1.23 -7.73 -8.14
CA ILE A 62 1.52 -8.89 -7.28
C ILE A 62 0.65 -8.90 -6.02
N GLY A 63 0.40 -7.75 -5.41
CA GLY A 63 -0.54 -7.62 -4.30
C GLY A 63 -1.95 -8.04 -4.70
N TRP A 64 -2.43 -7.61 -5.87
CA TRP A 64 -3.73 -8.01 -6.40
C TRP A 64 -3.79 -9.51 -6.69
N LEU A 65 -2.76 -10.06 -7.34
CA LEU A 65 -2.68 -11.50 -7.63
C LEU A 65 -2.72 -12.34 -6.35
N LEU A 66 -2.00 -11.92 -5.31
CA LEU A 66 -1.99 -12.61 -4.02
C LEU A 66 -3.35 -12.56 -3.32
N LYS A 67 -4.07 -11.44 -3.40
CA LYS A 67 -5.45 -11.33 -2.89
C LYS A 67 -6.39 -12.30 -3.61
N VAL A 68 -6.28 -12.42 -4.93
CA VAL A 68 -7.09 -13.36 -5.74
C VAL A 68 -6.78 -14.80 -5.37
N ILE A 69 -5.50 -15.17 -5.24
CA ILE A 69 -5.08 -16.52 -4.82
C ILE A 69 -5.62 -16.83 -3.43
N MET A 70 -5.48 -15.90 -2.47
CA MET A 70 -5.98 -16.07 -1.11
C MET A 70 -7.51 -16.28 -1.09
N LEU A 71 -8.26 -15.54 -1.90
CA LEU A 71 -9.71 -15.71 -2.04
C LEU A 71 -10.07 -17.11 -2.56
N ILE A 72 -9.37 -17.60 -3.58
CA ILE A 72 -9.59 -18.95 -4.13
C ILE A 72 -9.30 -20.02 -3.07
N ILE A 73 -8.21 -19.88 -2.31
CA ILE A 73 -7.86 -20.80 -1.22
C ILE A 73 -8.96 -20.82 -0.16
N LEU A 74 -9.49 -19.67 0.25
CA LEU A 74 -10.57 -19.60 1.24
C LEU A 74 -11.85 -20.28 0.74
N ILE A 75 -12.22 -20.07 -0.53
CA ILE A 75 -13.38 -20.74 -1.14
C ILE A 75 -13.16 -22.26 -1.15
N TYR A 76 -11.97 -22.71 -1.54
CA TYR A 76 -11.63 -24.13 -1.55
C TYR A 76 -11.67 -24.76 -0.16
N LEU A 77 -11.12 -24.09 0.85
CA LEU A 77 -11.18 -24.56 2.24
C LEU A 77 -12.62 -24.59 2.76
N GLY A 78 -13.44 -23.60 2.42
CA GLY A 78 -14.87 -23.59 2.74
C GLY A 78 -15.62 -24.77 2.12
N TYR A 79 -15.33 -25.07 0.84
CA TYR A 79 -15.87 -26.24 0.15
C TYR A 79 -15.44 -27.55 0.82
N LEU A 80 -14.15 -27.69 1.14
CA LEU A 80 -13.61 -28.86 1.83
C LEU A 80 -14.25 -29.04 3.21
N TYR A 81 -14.41 -27.95 3.96
CA TYR A 81 -15.07 -27.96 5.26
C TYR A 81 -16.53 -28.39 5.16
N MET A 82 -17.28 -27.86 4.19
CA MET A 82 -18.68 -28.27 3.94
C MET A 82 -18.79 -29.74 3.53
N ASN A 83 -17.85 -30.25 2.73
CA ASN A 83 -17.83 -31.65 2.29
C ASN A 83 -17.34 -32.61 3.39
N SER A 84 -16.69 -32.10 4.43
CA SER A 84 -16.20 -32.87 5.58
C SER A 84 -17.22 -32.99 6.71
N ILE A 85 -18.32 -32.24 6.66
CA ILE A 85 -19.47 -32.32 7.56
C ILE A 85 -20.51 -33.24 6.94
#